data_AF-A0A518I8W1-F1
#
_entry.id   AF-A0A518I8W1-F1
#
_cell.length_a   1.000
_cell.length_b   1.000
_cell.length_c   1.000
_cell.angle_alpha   90.00
_cell.angle_beta   90.00
_cell.angle_gamma   90.00
#
_symmetry.space_group_name_H-M   'P 1'
#
loop_
_entity.id
_entity.type
_entity.pdbx_description
1 polymer ?
#
loop_
_entity_poly.entity_id
_entity_poly.type
_entity_poly.pdbx_seq_one_letter_code
_entity_poly.pdbx_strand_id
1 'polypeptide(L)' 'MADNWRGRLFEEHSDLHRKVERLKKFILSEKYDSLPEIDRQDLKEQLQHMEQYHSVLMRRVSRQCNSA' A
#
# COMPACT_ATOMS: atom_id res chain seq x y z
N MET A 1 18.71 1.53 13.73
CA MET A 1 17.56 0.82 13.14
C MET A 1 18.04 -0.56 12.74
N ALA A 2 17.35 -1.62 13.15
CA ALA A 2 17.85 -2.99 13.02
C ALA A 2 17.95 -3.39 11.54
N ASP A 3 19.17 -3.62 11.07
CA ASP A 3 19.51 -4.04 9.71
C ASP A 3 19.15 -5.52 9.47
N ASN A 4 17.95 -5.93 9.88
CA ASN A 4 17.44 -7.29 9.71
C ASN A 4 16.20 -7.28 8.80
N TRP A 5 16.09 -8.33 7.99
CA TRP A 5 15.05 -8.47 6.98
C TRP A 5 13.63 -8.44 7.58
N ARG A 6 13.47 -8.83 8.85
CA ARG A 6 12.20 -8.80 9.57
C ARG A 6 11.76 -7.36 9.82
N GLY A 7 12.64 -6.51 10.36
CA GLY A 7 12.38 -5.08 10.57
C GLY A 7 11.99 -4.39 9.26
N ARG A 8 12.76 -4.64 8.19
CA ARG A 8 12.44 -4.13 6.85
C ARG A 8 11.05 -4.55 6.36
N LEU A 9 10.63 -5.80 6.61
CA LEU A 9 9.30 -6.28 6.24
C LEU A 9 8.17 -5.54 6.98
N PHE A 10 8.32 -5.33 8.30
CA PHE A 10 7.29 -4.62 9.09
C PHE A 10 7.21 -3.14 8.73
N GLU A 11 8.36 -2.48 8.54
CA GLU A 11 8.43 -1.09 8.06
C GLU A 11 7.76 -0.95 6.69
N GLU A 12 8.13 -1.82 5.74
CA GLU A 12 7.57 -1.80 4.40
C GLU A 12 6.06 -2.05 4.39
N HIS A 13 5.58 -3.00 5.19
CA HIS A 13 4.14 -3.24 5.36
C HIS A 13 3.42 -2.00 5.90
N SER A 14 3.96 -1.36 6.95
CA SER A 14 3.35 -0.16 7.56
C SER A 14 3.34 1.02 6.59
N ASP A 15 4.45 1.26 5.89
CA ASP A 15 4.58 2.36 4.94
C ASP A 15 3.67 2.18 3.74
N LEU A 16 3.60 0.97 3.18
CA LEU A 16 2.73 0.70 2.06
C LEU A 16 1.26 0.83 2.46
N HIS A 17 0.86 0.33 3.63
CA HIS A 17 -0.50 0.49 4.15
C HIS A 17 -0.90 1.97 4.21
N ARG A 18 -0.04 2.82 4.79
CA ARG A 18 -0.28 4.27 4.85
C ARG A 18 -0.42 4.89 3.47
N LYS A 19 0.40 4.50 2.50
CA LYS A 19 0.33 5.02 1.12
C LYS A 19 -0.96 4.57 0.43
N VAL A 20 -1.37 3.31 0.58
CA VAL A 20 -2.65 2.79 0.07
C VAL A 20 -3.82 3.60 0.61
N GLU A 21 -3.90 3.80 1.93
CA GLU A 21 -5.00 4.53 2.56
C GLU A 21 -5.05 6.00 2.12
N ARG A 22 -3.89 6.65 1.92
CA ARG A 22 -3.83 8.02 1.40
C ARG A 22 -4.32 8.09 -0.05
N LEU A 23 -3.90 7.15 -0.89
CA LEU A 23 -4.31 7.11 -2.30
C LEU A 23 -5.81 6.80 -2.43
N LYS A 24 -6.34 5.85 -1.64
CA LYS A 24 -7.78 5.58 -1.56
C LYS A 24 -8.58 6.84 -1.23
N LYS A 25 -8.18 7.55 -0.17
CA LYS A 25 -8.83 8.80 0.23
C LYS A 25 -8.78 9.85 -0.87
N PHE A 26 -7.67 9.94 -1.59
CA PHE A 26 -7.53 10.87 -2.71
C PHE A 26 -8.45 10.51 -3.87
N ILE A 27 -8.49 9.25 -4.29
CA ILE A 27 -9.36 8.77 -5.38
C ILE A 27 -10.85 8.97 -5.07
N LEU A 28 -11.24 8.96 -3.79
CA LEU A 28 -12.61 9.24 -3.35
C LEU A 28 -12.92 10.73 -3.18
N SER A 29 -11.98 11.63 -3.45
CA SER A 29 -12.15 13.07 -3.25
C SER A 29 -12.50 13.80 -4.55
N GLU A 30 -13.21 14.93 -4.45
CA GLU A 30 -13.56 15.78 -5.60
C GLU A 30 -12.33 16.25 -6.40
N LYS A 31 -11.15 16.33 -5.76
CA LYS A 31 -9.90 16.70 -6.45
C LYS A 31 -9.49 15.67 -7.50
N TYR A 32 -9.77 14.39 -7.25
CA TYR A 32 -9.52 13.33 -8.22
C TYR A 32 -10.42 13.50 -9.45
N ASP A 33 -11.68 13.92 -9.27
CA ASP A 33 -12.61 14.11 -10.38
C ASP A 33 -12.18 15.23 -11.33
N SER A 34 -11.39 16.19 -10.82
CA SER A 34 -10.83 17.30 -11.60
C SER A 34 -9.63 16.92 -12.48
N LEU A 35 -9.09 15.70 -12.32
CA LEU A 35 -7.92 15.24 -13.07
C LEU A 35 -8.30 14.81 -14.50
N PRO A 36 -7.34 14.93 -15.45
CA PRO A 36 -7.43 14.26 -16.74
C PRO A 36 -7.73 12.77 -16.61
N GLU A 37 -8.49 12.21 -17.56
CA GLU A 37 -8.89 10.79 -17.51
C GLU A 37 -7.69 9.85 -17.45
N ILE A 38 -6.59 10.19 -18.13
CA ILE A 38 -5.36 9.38 -18.10
C ILE A 38 -4.76 9.29 -16.70
N ASP A 39 -4.65 10.43 -16.00
CA ASP A 39 -4.13 10.48 -14.63
C ASP A 39 -5.05 9.71 -13.66
N ARG A 40 -6.37 9.77 -13.89
CA ARG A 40 -7.35 9.01 -13.12
C ARG A 40 -7.17 7.50 -13.29
N GLN A 41 -6.95 7.04 -14.52
CA GLN A 41 -6.70 5.63 -14.83
C GLN A 41 -5.40 5.16 -14.19
N ASP A 42 -4.31 5.92 -14.33
CA ASP A 42 -3.01 5.60 -13.76
C ASP A 42 -3.08 5.49 -12.23
N LEU A 43 -3.81 6.40 -11.55
CA LEU A 43 -3.97 6.35 -10.10
C LEU A 43 -4.78 5.13 -9.63
N LYS A 44 -5.79 4.69 -10.40
CA LYS A 44 -6.54 3.46 -10.11
C LYS A 44 -5.67 2.22 -10.28
N GLU A 45 -4.90 2.15 -11.35
CA GLU A 45 -3.95 1.04 -11.60
C GLU A 45 -2.86 1.01 -10.52
N GLN A 46 -2.32 2.19 -10.17
CA GLN A 46 -1.37 2.34 -9.07
C GLN A 46 -1.96 1.80 -7.76
N LEU A 47 -3.20 2.19 -7.41
CA LEU A 47 -3.86 1.70 -6.20
C LEU A 47 -4.00 0.17 -6.23
N GLN A 48 -4.45 -0.39 -7.35
CA GLN A 48 -4.60 -1.83 -7.52
C GLN A 48 -3.29 -2.58 -7.27
N HIS A 49 -2.18 -2.12 -7.86
CA HIS A 49 -0.87 -2.75 -7.66
C HIS A 49 -0.37 -2.61 -6.21
N MET A 50 -0.59 -1.46 -5.58
CA MET A 50 -0.22 -1.25 -4.19
C MET A 50 -1.02 -2.14 -3.24
N GLU A 51 -2.31 -2.35 -3.47
CA GLU A 51 -3.14 -3.26 -2.70
C GLU A 51 -2.71 -4.72 -2.85
N GLN A 52 -2.41 -5.14 -4.08
CA GLN A 52 -1.86 -6.48 -4.36
C GLN A 52 -0.54 -6.69 -3.63
N TYR A 53 0.36 -5.70 -3.68
CA TYR A 53 1.63 -5.79 -2.97
C TYR A 53 1.44 -5.80 -1.44
N HIS A 54 0.54 -4.96 -0.93
CA HIS A 54 0.19 -4.94 0.49
C HIS A 54 -0.35 -6.30 0.96
N SER A 55 -1.16 -6.98 0.15
CA SER A 55 -1.63 -8.34 0.42
C SER A 55 -0.48 -9.35 0.56
N VAL A 56 0.56 -9.24 -0.29
CA VAL A 56 1.78 -10.06 -0.15
C VAL A 56 2.49 -9.79 1.18
N LEU A 57 2.68 -8.52 1.52
CA LEU A 57 3.34 -8.12 2.78
C LEU A 57 2.53 -8.58 4.00
N MET A 58 1.22 -8.44 3.97
CA MET A 58 0.32 -8.89 5.04
C MET A 58 0.45 -10.41 5.29
N ARG A 59 0.50 -11.22 4.23
CA ARG A 59 0.76 -12.68 4.35
C ARG A 59 2.14 -12.96 4.96
N ARG A 60 3.17 -12.21 4.56
CA ARG A 60 4.53 -12.37 5.10
C ARG A 60 4.60 -11.98 6.58
N VAL A 61 3.97 -10.87 6.97
CA VAL A 61 3.86 -10.41 8.36
C VAL A 61 3.08 -11.40 9.21
N SER A 62 1.94 -11.89 8.73
CA SER A 62 1.12 -12.88 9.46
C SER A 62 1.91 -14.14 9.83
N ARG A 63 2.75 -14.65 8.92
CA ARG A 63 3.64 -15.78 9.22
C ARG A 63 4.61 -15.47 10.36
N GLN A 64 5.09 -14.24 10.49
CA GLN A 64 5.99 -13.85 11.58
C GLN A 64 5.28 -13.71 12.94
N CYS A 65 3.97 -13.47 12.94
CA CYS A 65 3.17 -13.35 14.17
C CYS A 65 2.57 -14.70 14.60
N ASN A 66 2.27 -15.60 13.65
CA ASN A 66 1.69 -16.92 13.92
C ASN A 66 2.73 -18.02 14.19
N SER A 67 4.03 -17.73 14.07
CA SER A 67 5.12 -18.66 14.42
C SER A 67 5.54 -18.55 15.90
N ALA A 68 4.57 -18.33 16.80
CA ALA A 68 4.79 -18.32 18.25
C ALA A 68 4.42 -19.68 18.86
#